data_AF-A0A6J2Y801-F1
#
_entry.id   AF-A0A6J2Y801-F1
#
_cell.length_a   1.000
_cell.length_b   1.000
_cell.length_c   1.000
_cell.angle_alpha   90.00
_cell.angle_beta   90.00
_cell.angle_gamma   90.00
#
_symmetry.space_group_name_H-M   'P 1'
#
loop_
_entity.id
_entity.type
_entity.pdbx_description
1 polymer ?
#
loop_
_entity_poly.entity_id
_entity_poly.type
_entity_poly.pdbx_seq_one_letter_code
_entity_poly.pdbx_strand_id
1 'polypeptide(L)'
;MNLSCTSTTIKYLIFIFNFFFLITGIIILAVGATVKTVYTEYSYFLDDKYFSLPNMLIATGAIIFFISFFGCCGAFKESWVMLSIFSVLLVVVFIFEFSAGIAGYVLRDKTISYLENTLQENLKSYNSSTHDIWDLIQSKFECCGATSYEDWSTVLSGYQLPVSCCPEKSGTTGVFYCNSYTTSATTTSTTQSITEGPGRRRRDVLAEDPTPTTPPPESTSTPYQTGCATAFGSFIKKHAVQIGGCALGLAIIQILGIIFSCYMVRQLKNSYYST
;
A
#
# COMPACT_ATOMS: atom_id res chain seq x y z
N MET A 1 -23.58 -46.68 2.99
CA MET A 1 -23.00 -46.33 1.67
C MET A 1 -21.52 -46.08 1.87
N ASN A 2 -20.63 -46.93 1.33
CA ASN A 2 -19.18 -46.74 1.42
C ASN A 2 -18.77 -45.65 0.42
N LEU A 3 -18.72 -44.40 0.89
CA LEU A 3 -18.19 -43.29 0.11
C LEU A 3 -16.69 -43.56 -0.14
N SER A 4 -16.26 -43.54 -1.39
CA SER A 4 -14.85 -43.73 -1.76
C SER A 4 -13.97 -42.74 -0.97
N CYS A 5 -12.81 -43.18 -0.47
CA CYS A 5 -11.89 -42.38 0.34
C CYS A 5 -11.67 -40.95 -0.20
N THR A 6 -11.56 -40.81 -1.52
CA THR A 6 -11.43 -39.54 -2.25
C THR A 6 -12.55 -38.52 -1.98
N SER A 7 -13.81 -38.95 -1.92
CA SER A 7 -14.95 -38.04 -1.68
C SER A 7 -14.93 -37.49 -0.26
N THR A 8 -14.54 -38.33 0.70
CA THR A 8 -14.41 -37.97 2.11
C THR A 8 -13.28 -36.96 2.31
N THR A 9 -12.12 -37.19 1.68
CA THR A 9 -11.00 -36.24 1.74
C THR A 9 -11.37 -34.87 1.17
N ILE A 10 -12.01 -34.83 0.00
CA ILE A 10 -12.41 -33.55 -0.65
C ILE A 10 -13.39 -32.77 0.24
N LYS A 11 -14.36 -33.45 0.87
CA LYS A 11 -15.31 -32.81 1.79
C LYS A 11 -14.60 -32.11 2.95
N TYR A 12 -13.67 -32.80 3.62
CA TYR A 12 -12.92 -32.22 4.73
C TYR A 12 -12.00 -31.08 4.29
N LEU A 13 -11.34 -31.19 3.13
CA LEU A 13 -10.52 -30.11 2.59
C LEU A 13 -11.36 -28.86 2.31
N ILE A 14 -12.49 -28.98 1.60
CA ILE A 14 -13.37 -27.84 1.33
C ILE A 14 -13.85 -27.21 2.65
N PHE A 15 -14.25 -28.03 3.63
CA PHE A 15 -14.73 -27.53 4.92
C PHE A 15 -13.63 -26.77 5.68
N ILE A 16 -12.45 -27.36 5.83
CA ILE A 16 -11.34 -26.78 6.61
C ILE A 16 -10.84 -25.48 5.96
N PHE A 17 -10.60 -25.47 4.64
CA PHE A 17 -10.14 -24.27 3.95
C PHE A 17 -11.18 -23.13 4.03
N ASN A 18 -12.46 -23.43 3.80
CA ASN A 18 -13.50 -22.41 3.93
C ASN A 18 -13.68 -21.95 5.37
N PHE A 19 -13.42 -22.80 6.37
CA PHE A 19 -13.51 -22.41 7.77
C PHE A 19 -12.43 -21.38 8.13
N PHE A 20 -11.18 -21.57 7.68
CA PHE A 20 -10.14 -20.56 7.87
C PHE A 20 -10.47 -19.23 7.18
N PHE A 21 -10.99 -19.28 5.95
CA PHE A 21 -11.42 -18.06 5.25
C PHE A 21 -12.63 -17.40 5.93
N LEU A 22 -13.55 -18.16 6.51
CA LEU A 22 -14.67 -17.63 7.29
C LEU A 22 -14.17 -16.85 8.52
N ILE A 23 -13.25 -17.43 9.30
CA ILE A 23 -12.64 -16.75 10.46
C ILE A 23 -11.90 -15.49 10.01
N THR A 24 -11.15 -15.58 8.91
CA THR A 24 -10.43 -14.43 8.34
C THR A 24 -11.41 -13.32 7.92
N GLY A 25 -12.51 -13.67 7.27
CA GLY A 25 -13.57 -12.72 6.89
C GLY A 25 -14.18 -12.01 8.10
N ILE A 26 -14.44 -12.74 9.19
CA ILE A 26 -14.96 -12.16 10.45
C ILE A 26 -13.92 -11.20 11.06
N ILE A 27 -12.64 -11.57 11.09
CA ILE A 27 -11.58 -10.70 11.62
C ILE A 27 -11.47 -9.43 10.77
N ILE A 28 -11.46 -9.53 9.45
CA ILE A 28 -11.38 -8.38 8.55
C ILE A 28 -12.59 -7.45 8.74
N LEU A 29 -13.80 -8.01 8.89
CA LEU A 29 -15.01 -7.23 9.20
C LEU A 29 -14.90 -6.50 10.53
N ALA A 30 -14.43 -7.19 11.58
CA ALA A 30 -14.27 -6.60 12.92
C ALA A 30 -13.22 -5.47 12.92
N VAL A 31 -12.08 -5.69 12.27
CA VAL A 31 -11.03 -4.66 12.12
C VAL A 31 -11.58 -3.49 11.30
N GLY A 32 -12.20 -3.73 10.14
CA GLY A 32 -12.77 -2.67 9.31
C GLY A 32 -13.83 -1.84 10.05
N ALA A 33 -14.71 -2.49 10.82
CA ALA A 33 -15.72 -1.82 11.64
C ALA A 33 -15.07 -1.00 12.76
N THR A 34 -14.09 -1.56 13.49
CA THR A 34 -13.39 -0.87 14.58
C THR A 34 -12.64 0.36 14.07
N VAL A 35 -11.91 0.20 12.97
CA VAL A 35 -11.18 1.31 12.34
C VAL A 35 -12.16 2.39 11.88
N LYS A 36 -13.30 2.01 11.29
CA LYS A 36 -14.34 2.94 10.90
C LYS A 36 -14.94 3.70 12.09
N THR A 37 -15.23 3.03 13.21
CA THR A 37 -15.80 3.71 14.40
C THR A 37 -14.84 4.73 14.96
N VAL A 38 -13.55 4.39 15.08
CA VAL A 38 -12.51 5.32 15.54
C VAL A 38 -12.47 6.56 14.66
N TYR A 39 -12.45 6.40 13.33
CA TYR A 39 -12.44 7.56 12.43
C TYR A 39 -13.76 8.34 12.41
N THR A 40 -14.89 7.70 12.69
CA THR A 40 -16.19 8.39 12.74
C THR A 40 -16.27 9.36 13.91
N GLU A 41 -15.61 9.06 15.03
CA GLU A 41 -15.52 9.99 16.17
C GLU A 41 -14.76 11.28 15.83
N TYR A 42 -13.86 11.21 14.86
CA TYR A 42 -13.13 12.36 14.32
C TYR A 42 -13.74 12.87 12.99
N SER A 43 -14.98 12.51 12.66
CA SER A 43 -15.64 12.91 11.40
C SER A 43 -15.70 14.41 11.15
N TYR A 44 -15.61 15.24 12.19
CA TYR A 44 -15.48 16.70 12.06
C TYR A 44 -14.09 17.15 11.58
N PHE A 45 -13.06 16.35 11.84
CA PHE A 45 -11.65 16.65 11.53
C PHE A 45 -11.08 15.82 10.37
N LEU A 46 -11.68 14.67 10.04
CA LEU A 46 -11.22 13.75 9.01
C LEU A 46 -12.03 13.88 7.74
N ASP A 47 -11.31 14.00 6.63
CA ASP A 47 -11.88 14.10 5.28
C ASP A 47 -12.52 12.76 4.83
N ASP A 48 -13.47 12.81 3.89
CA ASP A 48 -14.21 11.63 3.43
C ASP A 48 -13.29 10.51 2.88
N LYS A 49 -12.11 10.91 2.39
CA LYS A 49 -11.07 10.02 1.87
C LYS A 49 -10.58 8.99 2.89
N TYR A 50 -10.59 9.32 4.19
CA TYR A 50 -10.16 8.41 5.27
C TYR A 50 -11.13 7.25 5.47
N PHE A 51 -12.42 7.48 5.18
CA PHE A 51 -13.44 6.45 5.27
C PHE A 51 -13.40 5.46 4.11
N SER A 52 -12.71 5.78 3.00
CA SER A 52 -12.61 4.89 1.83
C SER A 52 -11.90 3.58 2.18
N LEU A 53 -10.77 3.62 2.91
CA LEU A 53 -9.99 2.42 3.22
C LEU A 53 -10.74 1.43 4.15
N PRO A 54 -11.31 1.86 5.30
CA PRO A 54 -12.10 0.96 6.15
C PRO A 54 -13.36 0.45 5.46
N ASN A 55 -14.03 1.27 4.64
CA ASN A 55 -15.21 0.83 3.89
C ASN A 55 -14.85 -0.27 2.87
N MET A 56 -13.72 -0.14 2.15
CA MET A 56 -13.25 -1.21 1.26
C MET A 56 -12.87 -2.48 2.01
N LEU A 57 -12.30 -2.34 3.21
CA LEU A 57 -11.94 -3.47 4.08
C LEU A 57 -13.19 -4.23 4.55
N ILE A 58 -14.24 -3.51 4.97
CA ILE A 58 -15.54 -4.09 5.33
C ILE A 58 -16.18 -4.80 4.13
N ALA A 59 -16.20 -4.15 2.96
CA ALA A 59 -16.76 -4.74 1.75
C ALA A 59 -16.06 -6.05 1.35
N THR A 60 -14.72 -6.04 1.38
CA THR A 60 -13.90 -7.23 1.09
C THR A 60 -14.14 -8.34 2.11
N GLY A 61 -14.17 -8.00 3.41
CA GLY A 61 -14.45 -8.93 4.50
C GLY A 61 -15.84 -9.57 4.38
N ALA A 62 -16.86 -8.79 4.00
CA ALA A 62 -18.22 -9.28 3.78
C ALA A 62 -18.28 -10.29 2.63
N ILE A 63 -17.62 -9.99 1.50
CA ILE A 63 -17.56 -10.90 0.35
C ILE A 63 -16.92 -12.23 0.75
N ILE A 64 -15.76 -12.18 1.44
CA ILE A 64 -15.07 -13.38 1.92
C ILE A 64 -15.98 -14.17 2.87
N PHE A 65 -16.61 -13.50 3.83
CA PHE A 65 -17.52 -14.14 4.79
C PHE A 65 -18.65 -14.90 4.09
N PHE A 66 -19.37 -14.28 3.14
CA PHE A 66 -20.49 -14.94 2.47
C PHE A 66 -20.03 -16.11 1.58
N ILE A 67 -18.95 -15.95 0.82
CA ILE A 67 -18.39 -17.03 0.00
C ILE A 67 -18.02 -18.22 0.89
N SER A 68 -17.29 -17.98 1.97
CA SER A 68 -16.86 -19.01 2.90
C SER A 68 -18.01 -19.64 3.68
N PHE A 69 -19.04 -18.86 4.04
CA PHE A 69 -20.24 -19.34 4.72
C PHE A 69 -20.98 -20.36 3.85
N PHE A 70 -21.21 -20.05 2.56
CA PHE A 70 -21.83 -21.00 1.63
C PHE A 70 -20.95 -22.22 1.37
N GLY A 71 -19.63 -22.06 1.30
CA GLY A 71 -18.67 -23.17 1.19
C GLY A 71 -18.73 -24.13 2.38
N CYS A 72 -18.64 -23.60 3.61
CA CYS A 72 -18.74 -24.38 4.84
C CYS A 72 -20.12 -25.03 5.01
N CYS A 73 -21.20 -24.26 4.87
CA CYS A 73 -22.56 -24.79 5.02
C CYS A 73 -22.91 -25.81 3.95
N GLY A 74 -22.47 -25.60 2.71
CA GLY A 74 -22.65 -26.54 1.61
C GLY A 74 -21.92 -27.87 1.86
N ALA A 75 -20.68 -27.82 2.34
CA ALA A 75 -19.92 -29.01 2.69
C ALA A 75 -20.47 -29.74 3.93
N PHE A 76 -20.88 -29.00 4.97
CA PHE A 76 -21.38 -29.59 6.22
C PHE A 76 -22.77 -30.20 6.05
N LYS A 77 -23.71 -29.47 5.40
CA LYS A 77 -25.09 -29.93 5.18
C LYS A 77 -25.24 -30.87 3.99
N GLU A 78 -24.14 -31.14 3.26
CA GLU A 78 -24.17 -31.95 2.03
C GLU A 78 -25.24 -31.46 1.03
N SER A 79 -25.42 -30.13 0.95
CA SER A 79 -26.44 -29.51 0.09
C SER A 79 -25.83 -29.09 -1.24
N TRP A 80 -26.25 -29.77 -2.32
CA TRP A 80 -25.77 -29.46 -3.67
C TRP A 80 -26.12 -28.04 -4.13
N VAL A 81 -27.22 -27.46 -3.64
CA VAL A 81 -27.63 -26.08 -3.98
C VAL A 81 -26.68 -25.05 -3.38
N MET A 82 -26.38 -25.14 -2.07
CA MET A 82 -25.45 -24.21 -1.41
C MET A 82 -24.04 -24.30 -1.99
N LEU A 83 -23.61 -25.52 -2.29
CA LEU A 83 -22.31 -25.76 -2.91
C LEU A 83 -22.26 -25.25 -4.36
N SER A 84 -23.36 -25.32 -5.09
CA SER A 84 -23.48 -24.70 -6.41
C SER A 84 -23.38 -23.17 -6.34
N ILE A 85 -24.01 -22.54 -5.34
CA ILE A 85 -23.88 -21.08 -5.11
C ILE A 85 -22.42 -20.72 -4.83
N PHE A 86 -21.75 -21.47 -3.95
CA PHE A 86 -20.32 -21.29 -3.68
C PHE A 86 -19.48 -21.39 -4.96
N SER A 87 -19.73 -22.39 -5.81
CA SER A 87 -19.03 -22.54 -7.10
C SER A 87 -19.24 -21.34 -8.03
N VAL A 88 -20.50 -20.88 -8.18
CA VAL A 88 -20.84 -19.71 -9.01
C VAL A 88 -20.16 -18.44 -8.50
N LEU A 89 -20.15 -18.22 -7.19
CA LEU A 89 -19.46 -17.06 -6.59
C LEU A 89 -17.95 -17.10 -6.85
N LEU A 90 -17.31 -18.26 -6.74
CA LEU A 90 -15.88 -18.39 -7.08
C LEU A 90 -15.60 -18.11 -8.56
N VAL A 91 -16.49 -18.53 -9.48
CA VAL A 91 -16.36 -18.22 -10.91
C VAL A 91 -16.47 -16.70 -11.15
N VAL A 92 -17.42 -16.04 -10.49
CA VAL A 92 -17.57 -14.57 -10.59
C VAL A 92 -16.32 -13.85 -10.09
N VAL A 93 -15.76 -14.27 -8.96
CA VAL A 93 -14.51 -13.69 -8.44
C VAL A 93 -13.34 -13.94 -9.39
N PHE A 94 -13.23 -15.14 -9.97
CA PHE A 94 -12.19 -15.45 -10.96
C PHE A 94 -12.27 -14.54 -12.20
N ILE A 95 -13.49 -14.25 -12.68
CA ILE A 95 -13.70 -13.33 -13.80
C ILE A 95 -13.22 -11.91 -13.44
N PHE A 96 -13.53 -11.43 -12.23
CA PHE A 96 -13.04 -10.13 -11.75
C PHE A 96 -11.52 -10.10 -11.60
N GLU A 97 -10.92 -11.15 -11.05
CA GLU A 97 -9.46 -11.26 -10.90
C GLU A 97 -8.75 -11.28 -12.25
N PHE A 98 -9.25 -12.07 -13.21
CA PHE A 98 -8.72 -12.13 -14.56
C PHE A 98 -8.87 -10.78 -15.28
N SER A 99 -10.02 -10.13 -15.14
CA SER A 99 -10.28 -8.81 -15.73
C SER A 99 -9.35 -7.74 -15.13
N ALA A 100 -9.17 -7.73 -13.81
CA ALA A 100 -8.25 -6.84 -13.12
C ALA A 100 -6.79 -7.09 -13.53
N GLY A 101 -6.40 -8.36 -13.72
CA GLY A 101 -5.08 -8.73 -14.23
C GLY A 101 -4.81 -8.17 -15.63
N ILE A 102 -5.77 -8.30 -16.55
CA ILE A 102 -5.67 -7.72 -17.90
C ILE A 102 -5.61 -6.19 -17.83
N ALA A 103 -6.51 -5.57 -17.07
CA ALA A 103 -6.54 -4.12 -16.92
C ALA A 103 -5.23 -3.58 -16.34
N GLY A 104 -4.69 -4.24 -15.31
CA GLY A 104 -3.39 -3.91 -14.73
C GLY A 104 -2.24 -4.04 -15.73
N TYR A 105 -2.24 -5.06 -16.57
CA TYR A 105 -1.23 -5.23 -17.62
C TYR A 105 -1.31 -4.14 -18.70
N VAL A 106 -2.52 -3.79 -19.14
CA VAL A 106 -2.76 -2.77 -20.17
C VAL A 106 -2.47 -1.35 -19.66
N LEU A 107 -2.79 -1.07 -18.40
CA LEU A 107 -2.61 0.27 -17.80
C LEU A 107 -1.22 0.48 -17.21
N ARG A 108 -0.36 -0.53 -17.14
CA ARG A 108 0.95 -0.48 -16.45
C ARG A 108 1.80 0.75 -16.80
N ASP A 109 1.81 1.15 -18.08
CA ASP A 109 2.65 2.25 -18.56
C ASP A 109 2.02 3.62 -18.22
N LYS A 110 0.70 3.68 -18.03
CA LYS A 110 -0.03 4.88 -17.65
C LYS A 110 -0.22 5.03 -16.14
N THR A 111 -0.12 3.94 -15.37
CA THR A 111 -0.33 3.92 -13.92
C THR A 111 0.50 4.99 -13.20
N ILE A 112 1.75 5.20 -13.62
CA ILE A 112 2.63 6.21 -12.99
C ILE A 112 2.12 7.61 -13.25
N SER A 113 1.76 7.96 -14.49
CA SER A 113 1.19 9.29 -14.80
C SER A 113 -0.15 9.56 -14.07
N TYR A 114 -1.02 8.55 -13.95
CA TYR A 114 -2.25 8.68 -13.17
C TYR A 114 -1.96 8.90 -11.69
N LEU A 115 -0.97 8.17 -11.15
CA LEU A 115 -0.55 8.31 -9.77
C LEU A 115 0.09 9.67 -9.51
N GLU A 116 0.94 10.17 -10.41
CA GLU A 116 1.53 11.51 -10.35
C GLU A 116 0.45 12.58 -10.26
N ASN A 117 -0.52 12.58 -11.18
CA ASN A 117 -1.61 13.54 -11.18
C ASN A 117 -2.44 13.45 -9.90
N THR A 118 -2.77 12.23 -9.47
CA THR A 118 -3.54 12.00 -8.24
C THR A 118 -2.77 12.50 -7.01
N LEU A 119 -1.48 12.20 -6.90
CA LEU A 119 -0.64 12.65 -5.79
C LEU A 119 -0.49 14.17 -5.80
N GLN A 120 -0.29 14.81 -6.96
CA GLN A 120 -0.23 16.27 -7.07
C GLN A 120 -1.55 16.93 -6.65
N GLU A 121 -2.69 16.39 -7.05
CA GLU A 121 -4.00 16.90 -6.63
C GLU A 121 -4.20 16.77 -5.11
N ASN A 122 -3.82 15.63 -4.53
CA ASN A 122 -3.91 15.44 -3.08
C ASN A 122 -2.89 16.31 -2.32
N LEU A 123 -1.74 16.63 -2.91
CA LEU A 123 -0.74 17.51 -2.31
C LEU A 123 -1.26 18.94 -2.18
N LYS A 124 -2.03 19.44 -3.16
CA LYS A 124 -2.68 20.76 -3.08
C LYS A 124 -3.67 20.88 -1.92
N SER A 125 -4.23 19.76 -1.48
CA SER A 125 -5.16 19.68 -0.34
C SER A 125 -4.45 19.29 0.96
N TYR A 126 -3.12 19.44 1.03
CA TYR A 126 -2.34 19.10 2.21
C TYR A 126 -2.78 19.90 3.44
N ASN A 127 -3.25 19.20 4.45
CA ASN A 127 -3.71 19.72 5.72
C ASN A 127 -3.29 18.79 6.88
N SER A 128 -3.68 19.16 8.10
CA SER A 128 -3.43 18.37 9.31
C SER A 128 -4.03 16.96 9.28
N SER A 129 -4.98 16.65 8.42
CA SER A 129 -5.53 15.30 8.29
C SER A 129 -4.61 14.45 7.40
N THR A 130 -4.09 15.03 6.31
CA THR A 130 -3.23 14.34 5.31
C THR A 130 -1.77 14.18 5.71
N HIS A 131 -1.31 14.88 6.75
CA HIS A 131 0.11 14.85 7.14
C HIS A 131 0.61 13.43 7.44
N ASP A 132 -0.14 12.64 8.23
CA ASP A 132 0.26 11.28 8.61
C ASP A 132 0.42 10.35 7.41
N ILE A 133 -0.47 10.45 6.42
CA ILE A 133 -0.42 9.62 5.21
C ILE A 133 0.77 10.03 4.36
N TRP A 134 1.00 11.34 4.19
CA TRP A 134 2.14 11.84 3.45
C TRP A 134 3.46 11.45 4.12
N ASP A 135 3.54 11.54 5.44
CA ASP A 135 4.72 11.15 6.21
C ASP A 135 4.99 9.66 6.12
N LEU A 136 3.94 8.84 6.20
CA LEU A 136 4.04 7.40 5.98
C LEU A 136 4.52 7.07 4.57
N ILE A 137 3.96 7.68 3.53
CA ILE A 137 4.35 7.40 2.14
C ILE A 137 5.82 7.79 1.91
N GLN A 138 6.21 8.99 2.31
CA GLN A 138 7.57 9.52 2.09
C GLN A 138 8.63 8.71 2.84
N SER A 139 8.39 8.41 4.11
CA SER A 139 9.30 7.58 4.91
C SER A 139 9.32 6.12 4.44
N LYS A 140 8.17 5.56 4.04
CA LYS A 140 8.08 4.15 3.61
C LYS A 140 8.73 3.88 2.26
N PHE A 141 8.60 4.83 1.33
CA PHE A 141 9.10 4.70 -0.03
C PHE A 141 10.38 5.52 -0.30
N GLU A 142 10.93 6.19 0.72
CA GLU A 142 12.14 7.02 0.63
C GLU A 142 12.06 8.01 -0.53
N CYS A 143 10.96 8.77 -0.55
CA CYS A 143 10.59 9.67 -1.63
C CYS A 143 10.14 11.02 -1.08
N CYS A 144 10.11 12.06 -1.93
CA CYS A 144 9.66 13.39 -1.51
C CYS A 144 8.84 14.05 -2.62
N GLY A 145 7.65 14.55 -2.24
CA GLY A 145 6.69 15.15 -3.16
C GLY A 145 6.03 14.13 -4.10
N ALA A 146 5.16 14.60 -5.00
CA ALA A 146 4.45 13.73 -5.93
C ALA A 146 5.40 13.25 -7.07
N THR A 147 6.05 14.22 -7.70
CA THR A 147 7.04 14.09 -8.78
C THR A 147 8.45 14.49 -8.33
N SER A 148 8.58 15.50 -7.46
CA SER A 148 9.84 16.00 -6.94
C SER A 148 9.65 16.68 -5.58
N TYR A 149 10.71 16.82 -4.79
CA TYR A 149 10.70 17.61 -3.55
C TYR A 149 10.28 19.07 -3.78
N GLU A 150 10.49 19.60 -4.99
CA GLU A 150 10.10 20.95 -5.38
C GLU A 150 8.58 21.17 -5.33
N ASP A 151 7.77 20.11 -5.42
CA ASP A 151 6.31 20.20 -5.39
C ASP A 151 5.81 20.86 -4.09
N TRP A 152 6.56 20.72 -2.99
CA TRP A 152 6.25 21.32 -1.70
C TRP A 152 6.30 22.85 -1.69
N SER A 153 7.04 23.47 -2.61
CA SER A 153 7.10 24.94 -2.75
C SER A 153 5.73 25.56 -3.08
N THR A 154 4.79 24.76 -3.60
CA THR A 154 3.44 25.22 -3.93
C THR A 154 2.48 25.20 -2.73
N VAL A 155 2.87 24.55 -1.64
CA VAL A 155 2.02 24.30 -0.46
C VAL A 155 2.61 24.93 0.80
N LEU A 156 3.92 24.80 0.99
CA LEU A 156 4.64 25.31 2.15
C LEU A 156 5.40 26.59 1.75
N SER A 157 5.36 27.58 2.64
CA SER A 157 6.10 28.83 2.43
C SER A 157 7.57 28.66 2.80
N GLY A 158 8.46 29.06 1.90
CA GLY A 158 9.91 28.94 2.09
C GLY A 158 10.46 27.56 1.73
N TYR A 159 11.72 27.30 2.08
CA TYR A 159 12.46 26.10 1.70
C TYR A 159 12.27 24.94 2.70
N GLN A 160 11.14 24.94 3.41
CA GLN A 160 10.82 23.96 4.44
C GLN A 160 10.15 22.74 3.81
N LEU A 161 10.61 21.55 4.22
CA LEU A 161 10.08 20.28 3.79
C LEU A 161 9.59 19.48 5.01
N PRO A 162 8.61 18.58 4.84
CA PRO A 162 8.26 17.62 5.88
C PRO A 162 9.49 16.82 6.32
N VAL A 163 9.58 16.47 7.61
CA VAL A 163 10.73 15.72 8.13
C VAL A 163 10.85 14.35 7.46
N SER A 164 9.71 13.76 7.06
CA SER A 164 9.60 12.51 6.32
C SER A 164 10.22 12.53 4.90
N CYS A 165 10.47 13.71 4.32
CA CYS A 165 11.17 13.88 3.03
C CYS A 165 12.68 13.66 3.10
N CYS A 166 13.25 13.53 4.31
CA CYS A 166 14.69 13.41 4.51
C CYS A 166 15.04 12.12 5.26
N PRO A 167 16.19 11.51 4.96
CA PRO A 167 16.65 10.33 5.69
C PRO A 167 17.00 10.70 7.13
N GLU A 168 16.51 9.90 8.07
CA GLU A 168 16.86 10.02 9.48
C GLU A 168 18.35 9.66 9.68
N LYS A 169 19.15 10.58 10.20
CA LYS A 169 20.57 10.33 10.49
C LYS A 169 20.70 9.65 11.86
N SER A 170 21.11 8.37 11.87
CA SER A 170 21.33 7.60 13.10
C SER A 170 22.28 8.30 14.08
N GLY A 171 21.86 8.40 15.34
CA GLY A 171 22.69 8.99 16.42
C GLY A 171 22.65 10.52 16.50
N THR A 172 21.79 11.19 15.73
CA THR A 172 21.62 12.65 15.82
C THR A 172 20.96 13.03 17.15
N THR A 173 21.58 13.94 17.90
CA THR A 173 20.99 14.58 19.09
C THR A 173 20.77 16.06 18.79
N GLY A 174 19.55 16.57 19.00
CA GLY A 174 19.19 17.98 18.76
C GLY A 174 18.19 18.19 17.63
N VAL A 175 18.07 19.44 17.15
CA VAL A 175 17.10 19.82 16.11
C VAL A 175 17.64 19.46 14.73
N PHE A 176 16.79 18.81 13.92
CA PHE A 176 17.09 18.40 12.56
C PHE A 176 16.25 19.22 11.58
N TYR A 177 16.89 19.70 10.52
CA TYR A 177 16.24 20.51 9.49
C TYR A 177 16.33 19.81 8.13
N CYS A 178 15.17 19.60 7.51
CA CYS A 178 15.03 19.13 6.14
C CYS A 178 14.72 20.34 5.24
N ASN A 179 15.64 20.69 4.34
CA ASN A 179 15.47 21.80 3.40
C ASN A 179 16.07 21.47 2.03
N SER A 180 15.70 22.23 1.00
CA SER A 180 16.13 21.98 -0.38
C SER A 180 17.48 22.61 -0.78
N TYR A 181 18.18 23.30 0.13
CA TYR A 181 19.43 24.02 -0.19
C TYR A 181 20.69 23.14 -0.18
N THR A 182 20.64 21.95 0.40
CA THR A 182 21.80 21.08 0.59
C THR A 182 22.33 20.42 -0.68
N THR A 183 21.62 20.53 -1.81
CA THR A 183 22.02 19.96 -3.10
C THR A 183 23.25 20.66 -3.72
N SER A 184 23.69 21.79 -3.18
CA SER A 184 24.88 22.52 -3.64
C SER A 184 26.16 22.21 -2.84
N ALA A 185 26.10 21.45 -1.74
CA ALA A 185 27.28 21.06 -0.96
C ALA A 185 27.88 19.75 -1.48
N THR A 186 28.36 19.76 -2.72
CA THR A 186 29.20 18.68 -3.25
C THR A 186 30.57 18.75 -2.60
N THR A 187 30.86 17.75 -1.77
CA THR A 187 32.16 17.12 -1.53
C THR A 187 33.36 18.05 -1.36
N THR A 188 33.74 18.31 -0.10
CA THR A 188 35.16 18.24 0.24
C THR A 188 35.32 17.64 1.62
N SER A 189 35.50 16.32 1.66
CA SER A 189 36.27 15.67 2.69
C SER A 189 37.63 16.36 2.80
N THR A 190 37.90 17.09 3.88
CA THR A 190 39.28 17.40 4.24
C THR A 190 39.44 17.40 5.76
N THR A 191 40.12 16.33 6.17
CA THR A 191 40.83 16.13 7.43
C THR A 191 41.47 17.41 7.95
N GLN A 192 41.33 17.62 9.26
CA GLN A 192 42.01 18.64 10.06
C GLN A 192 43.52 18.68 9.82
N SER A 193 44.08 19.88 9.68
CA SER A 193 45.40 20.21 10.23
C SER A 193 45.57 21.71 10.43
N ILE A 194 45.84 22.07 11.68
CA ILE A 194 46.18 23.42 12.18
C ILE A 194 47.62 23.73 11.76
N THR A 195 47.91 24.94 11.26
CA THR A 195 49.20 25.63 11.52
C THR A 195 49.10 27.15 11.29
N GLU A 196 49.84 27.89 12.14
CA GLU A 196 49.81 29.33 12.39
C GLU A 196 50.57 30.19 11.35
N GLY A 197 50.24 31.50 11.26
CA GLY A 197 51.10 32.51 10.61
C GLY A 197 50.46 33.92 10.51
N PRO A 198 51.17 35.03 10.81
CA PRO A 198 50.56 36.38 10.87
C PRO A 198 50.88 37.29 9.66
N GLY A 199 49.89 38.05 9.17
CA GLY A 199 50.12 39.42 8.64
C GLY A 199 49.55 39.84 7.25
N ARG A 200 48.96 41.06 7.26
CA ARG A 200 48.85 42.15 6.21
C ARG A 200 47.66 42.26 5.20
N ARG A 201 46.84 43.31 5.48
CA ARG A 201 46.35 44.47 4.67
C ARG A 201 45.71 44.33 3.24
N ARG A 202 44.39 44.62 3.20
CA ARG A 202 43.60 45.60 2.36
C ARG A 202 43.63 45.53 0.82
N ARG A 203 42.47 45.26 0.18
CA ARG A 203 41.80 46.16 -0.80
C ARG A 203 40.34 45.77 -1.08
N ASP A 204 39.54 46.81 -1.24
CA ASP A 204 38.10 46.91 -1.46
C ASP A 204 37.62 46.25 -2.77
N VAL A 205 36.32 45.89 -2.87
CA VAL A 205 35.35 46.33 -3.90
C VAL A 205 34.14 45.37 -4.03
N LEU A 206 32.97 46.02 -4.10
CA LEU A 206 31.63 45.63 -4.57
C LEU A 206 30.67 44.89 -3.64
N ALA A 207 29.52 45.54 -3.44
CA ALA A 207 28.34 45.04 -2.78
C ALA A 207 27.66 43.95 -3.62
N GLU A 208 27.51 42.76 -3.04
CA GLU A 208 26.47 41.81 -3.39
C GLU A 208 25.47 41.74 -2.23
N ASP A 209 24.20 41.60 -2.64
CA ASP A 209 22.97 41.21 -1.93
C ASP A 209 23.18 40.50 -0.57
N PRO A 210 22.34 40.71 0.48
CA PRO A 210 22.57 40.13 1.79
C PRO A 210 22.39 38.61 1.72
N THR A 211 23.51 37.95 1.48
CA THR A 211 23.77 36.55 1.74
C THR A 211 23.38 36.28 3.20
N PRO A 212 22.53 35.29 3.50
CA PRO A 212 22.29 34.88 4.87
C PRO A 212 23.62 34.43 5.47
N THR A 213 24.22 35.30 6.29
CA THR A 213 25.58 35.14 6.85
C THR A 213 25.57 34.28 8.12
N THR A 214 24.66 33.30 8.18
CA THR A 214 24.68 32.26 9.20
C THR A 214 25.13 30.96 8.52
N PRO A 215 26.19 30.29 9.00
CA PRO A 215 26.49 28.94 8.51
C PRO A 215 25.21 28.09 8.62
N PRO A 216 24.86 27.29 7.59
CA PRO A 216 23.74 26.37 7.72
C PRO A 216 23.96 25.51 8.96
N PRO A 217 22.93 25.29 9.80
CA PRO A 217 23.07 24.49 11.00
C PRO A 217 23.67 23.13 10.66
N GLU A 218 24.58 22.67 11.53
CA GLU A 218 25.46 21.49 11.41
C GLU A 218 24.69 20.14 11.22
N SER A 219 23.36 20.18 11.17
CA SER A 219 22.43 19.05 11.09
C SER A 219 21.49 19.12 9.88
N THR A 220 21.94 19.62 8.72
CA THR A 220 21.12 19.65 7.50
C THR A 220 21.26 18.34 6.70
N SER A 221 20.14 17.80 6.20
CA SER A 221 20.09 16.64 5.32
C SER A 221 19.58 17.02 3.93
N THR A 222 19.98 16.24 2.91
CA THR A 222 19.45 16.36 1.56
C THR A 222 18.11 15.62 1.47
N PRO A 223 17.07 16.21 0.88
CA PRO A 223 15.80 15.52 0.69
C PRO A 223 15.93 14.41 -0.35
N TYR A 224 15.02 13.45 -0.29
CA TYR A 224 14.90 12.44 -1.33
C TYR A 224 14.65 13.10 -2.69
N GLN A 225 15.49 12.74 -3.66
CA GLN A 225 15.41 13.30 -5.02
C GLN A 225 14.31 12.66 -5.87
N THR A 226 13.84 11.48 -5.46
CA THR A 226 12.82 10.72 -6.19
C THR A 226 11.43 11.11 -5.72
N GLY A 227 10.54 11.48 -6.65
CA GLY A 227 9.11 11.67 -6.37
C GLY A 227 8.39 10.37 -6.00
N CYS A 228 7.37 10.46 -5.15
CA CYS A 228 6.70 9.29 -4.60
C CYS A 228 5.95 8.46 -5.64
N ALA A 229 5.45 9.05 -6.74
CA ALA A 229 4.84 8.27 -7.81
C ALA A 229 5.85 7.33 -8.50
N THR A 230 7.04 7.86 -8.80
CA THR A 230 8.13 7.09 -9.41
C THR A 230 8.71 6.05 -8.46
N ALA A 231 8.85 6.39 -7.18
CA ALA A 231 9.30 5.45 -6.15
C ALA A 231 8.32 4.27 -6.00
N PHE A 232 7.01 4.55 -5.94
CA PHE A 232 5.97 3.51 -5.92
C PHE A 232 5.98 2.65 -7.19
N GLY A 233 6.15 3.26 -8.36
CA GLY A 233 6.32 2.52 -9.61
C GLY A 233 7.53 1.59 -9.61
N SER A 234 8.65 2.07 -9.06
CA SER A 234 9.87 1.29 -8.90
C SER A 234 9.69 0.14 -7.90
N PHE A 235 8.95 0.38 -6.82
CA PHE A 235 8.55 -0.65 -5.86
C PHE A 235 7.73 -1.75 -6.53
N ILE A 236 6.70 -1.39 -7.31
CA ILE A 236 5.90 -2.38 -8.06
C ILE A 236 6.79 -3.16 -9.03
N LYS A 237 7.65 -2.49 -9.81
CA LYS A 237 8.55 -3.16 -10.77
C LYS A 237 9.49 -4.15 -10.06
N LYS A 238 10.06 -3.75 -8.93
CA LYS A 238 10.96 -4.59 -8.13
C LYS A 238 10.25 -5.83 -7.57
N HIS A 239 8.99 -5.70 -7.18
CA HIS A 239 8.18 -6.79 -6.62
C HIS A 239 7.22 -7.43 -7.63
N ALA A 240 7.30 -7.10 -8.93
CA ALA A 240 6.32 -7.52 -9.93
C ALA A 240 6.24 -9.05 -10.07
N VAL A 241 7.40 -9.73 -10.04
CA VAL A 241 7.46 -11.20 -10.10
C VAL A 241 6.79 -11.83 -8.88
N GLN A 242 7.01 -11.26 -7.69
CA GLN A 242 6.42 -11.76 -6.46
C GLN A 242 4.89 -11.54 -6.44
N ILE A 243 4.44 -10.34 -6.82
CA ILE A 243 3.01 -10.01 -6.90
C ILE A 243 2.32 -10.90 -7.94
N GLY A 244 2.90 -11.05 -9.13
CA GLY A 244 2.38 -11.93 -10.17
C GLY A 244 2.34 -13.40 -9.74
N GLY A 245 3.36 -13.86 -9.00
CA GLY A 245 3.39 -15.20 -8.42
C GLY A 245 2.28 -15.43 -7.38
N CYS A 246 2.06 -14.48 -6.47
CA CYS A 246 0.96 -14.54 -5.51
C CYS A 246 -0.40 -14.57 -6.21
N ALA A 247 -0.63 -13.71 -7.20
CA ALA A 247 -1.87 -13.69 -7.98
C ALA A 247 -2.11 -15.01 -8.72
N LEU A 248 -1.09 -15.53 -9.41
CA LEU A 248 -1.21 -16.83 -10.09
C LEU A 248 -1.49 -17.97 -9.11
N GLY A 249 -0.86 -17.96 -7.93
CA GLY A 249 -1.11 -18.93 -6.87
C GLY A 249 -2.57 -18.89 -6.38
N LEU A 250 -3.10 -17.68 -6.13
CA LEU A 250 -4.50 -17.50 -5.74
C LEU A 250 -5.46 -17.98 -6.82
N ALA A 251 -5.21 -17.65 -8.09
CA ALA A 251 -6.00 -18.13 -9.22
C ALA A 251 -6.03 -19.66 -9.32
N ILE A 252 -4.88 -20.33 -9.14
CA ILE A 252 -4.79 -21.81 -9.16
C ILE A 252 -5.59 -22.41 -7.99
N ILE A 253 -5.43 -21.88 -6.78
CA ILE A 253 -6.18 -22.34 -5.60
C ILE A 253 -7.68 -22.18 -5.82
N GLN A 254 -8.11 -21.07 -6.41
CA GLN A 254 -9.50 -20.81 -6.73
C GLN A 254 -10.05 -21.79 -7.77
N ILE A 255 -9.31 -22.07 -8.85
CA ILE A 255 -9.68 -23.06 -9.86
C ILE A 255 -9.84 -24.44 -9.23
N LEU A 256 -8.92 -24.86 -8.35
CA LEU A 256 -9.05 -26.12 -7.61
C LEU A 256 -10.32 -26.13 -6.74
N GLY A 257 -10.62 -25.03 -6.06
CA GLY A 257 -11.86 -24.85 -5.30
C GLY A 257 -13.13 -25.04 -6.16
N ILE A 258 -13.14 -24.47 -7.37
CA ILE A 258 -14.25 -24.63 -8.33
C ILE A 258 -14.37 -26.09 -8.78
N ILE A 259 -13.26 -26.74 -9.14
CA ILE A 259 -13.24 -28.14 -9.58
C ILE A 259 -13.76 -29.05 -8.47
N PHE A 260 -13.25 -28.90 -7.25
CA PHE A 260 -13.65 -29.72 -6.10
C PHE A 260 -15.11 -29.47 -5.72
N SER A 261 -15.57 -28.22 -5.75
CA SER A 261 -16.97 -27.88 -5.53
C SER A 261 -17.87 -28.54 -6.57
N CYS A 262 -17.58 -28.39 -7.87
CA CYS A 262 -18.35 -29.02 -8.94
C CYS A 262 -18.35 -30.54 -8.87
N TYR A 263 -17.21 -31.15 -8.53
CA TYR A 263 -17.11 -32.59 -8.32
C TYR A 263 -18.05 -33.06 -7.20
N MET A 264 -18.03 -32.37 -6.05
CA MET A 264 -18.88 -32.71 -4.92
C MET A 264 -20.37 -32.42 -5.20
N VAL A 265 -20.72 -31.37 -5.95
CA VAL A 265 -22.10 -31.13 -6.44
C VAL A 265 -22.59 -32.31 -7.27
N ARG A 266 -21.78 -32.80 -8.22
CA ARG A 266 -22.13 -33.94 -9.08
C ARG A 266 -22.32 -35.22 -8.28
N GLN A 267 -21.43 -35.50 -7.33
CA GLN A 267 -21.55 -36.64 -6.42
C GLN A 267 -22.87 -36.60 -5.62
N LEU A 268 -23.17 -35.47 -4.97
CA LEU A 268 -24.38 -35.30 -4.17
C LEU A 268 -25.65 -35.44 -5.02
N LYS A 269 -25.66 -34.86 -6.23
CA LYS A 269 -26.78 -34.96 -7.16
C LYS A 269 -27.01 -36.40 -7.61
N ASN A 270 -25.96 -37.13 -7.95
CA ASN A 270 -26.07 -38.54 -8.35
C ASN A 270 -26.56 -39.44 -7.22
N SER A 271 -26.09 -39.20 -5.98
CA SER A 271 -26.57 -39.92 -4.79
C SER A 271 -28.07 -39.73 -4.57
N TYR A 272 -28.56 -38.49 -4.75
CA TYR A 272 -29.98 -38.16 -4.59
C TYR A 272 -30.89 -38.85 -5.62
N TYR A 273 -30.50 -38.91 -6.90
CA TYR A 273 -31.29 -39.60 -7.93
C TYR A 273 -31.20 -41.13 -7.90
N SER A 274 -30.19 -41.68 -7.21
CA SER A 274 -30.02 -43.13 -7.05
C SER A 274 -30.89 -43.71 -5.92
N THR A 275 -31.60 -42.87 -5.17
CA THR A 275 -32.49 -43.25 -4.06
C THR A 275 -33.93 -43.03 -4.48
#